data_AF-A0AA39K603-F1
#
_entry.id   AF-A0AA39K603-F1
#
_cell.length_a   1.000
_cell.length_b   1.000
_cell.length_c   1.000
_cell.angle_alpha   90.00
_cell.angle_beta   90.00
_cell.angle_gamma   90.00
#
_symmetry.space_group_name_H-M   'P 1'
#
loop_
_entity.id
_entity.type
_entity.pdbx_description
1 polymer ?
#
loop_
_entity_poly.entity_id
_entity_poly.type
_entity_poly.pdbx_seq_one_letter_code
_entity_poly.pdbx_strand_id
1 'polypeptide(L)'
;MAPNRYTITVQGKIYWRLVWEYDNSQNNGKITEKYTLEKLTSYTSSTFRQDVSSETKKAIERGEIKSEAGVSYGPVSASVSAEYESSKEINDLMESTTKNQTDETYETKSTFERSFEIGPYSKLILYQQWFSAAGVDLKSDVVSTNPDRGSEVKIVDIDVVIEEQEFIKDVKVVYSDQPSGKPEERVREYSGGNDDINAGFKGKYVSLVPVYTYDIREAATFFDVIIQSSAWAGHDDLAKDAGGDYRYLVPVKDERNSKKIYQLALFRSSKYSTREHIRSLGYDDMTSDINENRGGDYLYLIWKSKIAYATV
;
A
#
# COMPACT_ATOMS: atom_id res chain seq x y z
N MET A 1 14.96 -15.52 -2.56
CA MET A 1 13.98 -16.41 -3.20
C MET A 1 12.92 -15.51 -3.81
N ALA A 2 12.31 -15.83 -4.95
CA ALA A 2 11.22 -15.01 -5.45
C ALA A 2 9.97 -15.26 -4.56
N PRO A 3 9.20 -14.22 -4.20
CA PRO A 3 7.99 -14.40 -3.40
C PRO A 3 6.93 -15.20 -4.18
N ASN A 4 6.16 -16.04 -3.49
CA ASN A 4 5.08 -16.78 -4.15
C ASN A 4 3.96 -15.83 -4.58
N ARG A 5 3.34 -16.13 -5.73
CA ARG A 5 2.22 -15.38 -6.28
C ARG A 5 1.06 -16.30 -6.59
N TYR A 6 -0.15 -15.81 -6.33
CA TYR A 6 -1.40 -16.51 -6.59
C TYR A 6 -2.40 -15.55 -7.22
N THR A 7 -3.34 -16.09 -8.00
CA THR A 7 -4.50 -15.34 -8.47
C THR A 7 -5.72 -15.78 -7.67
N ILE A 8 -6.43 -14.81 -7.10
CA ILE A 8 -7.72 -15.01 -6.45
C ILE A 8 -8.78 -14.20 -7.18
N THR A 9 -10.05 -14.56 -6.97
CA THR A 9 -11.18 -13.83 -7.54
C THR A 9 -11.88 -13.00 -6.46
N VAL A 10 -12.09 -11.71 -6.74
CA VAL A 10 -12.95 -10.82 -5.95
C VAL A 10 -14.16 -10.47 -6.81
N GLN A 11 -15.36 -10.47 -6.23
CA GLN A 11 -16.57 -10.16 -6.99
C GLN A 11 -16.91 -8.67 -6.96
N GLY A 12 -17.16 -8.13 -8.15
CA GLY A 12 -17.75 -6.81 -8.37
C GLY A 12 -19.11 -6.90 -9.05
N LYS A 13 -19.73 -5.74 -9.25
CA LYS A 13 -20.97 -5.64 -10.03
C LYS A 13 -20.93 -4.44 -10.98
N ILE A 14 -21.46 -4.66 -12.17
CA ILE A 14 -21.83 -3.61 -13.11
C ILE A 14 -23.35 -3.51 -13.13
N TYR A 15 -23.88 -2.30 -13.02
CA TYR A 15 -25.31 -2.04 -12.97
C TYR A 15 -25.65 -0.69 -13.57
N TRP A 16 -26.92 -0.42 -13.78
CA TRP A 16 -27.39 0.83 -14.37
C TRP A 16 -28.21 1.63 -13.37
N ARG A 17 -28.01 2.95 -13.36
CA ARG A 17 -28.84 3.87 -12.57
C ARG A 17 -29.57 4.83 -13.48
N LEU A 18 -30.84 5.06 -13.17
CA LEU A 18 -31.65 6.08 -13.82
C LEU A 18 -31.01 7.45 -13.56
N VAL A 19 -30.75 8.18 -14.63
CA VAL A 19 -30.27 9.57 -14.57
C VAL A 19 -31.46 10.52 -14.68
N TRP A 20 -32.31 10.32 -15.70
CA TRP A 20 -33.51 11.11 -15.93
C TRP A 20 -34.49 10.37 -16.85
N GLU A 21 -35.73 10.86 -16.84
CA GLU A 21 -36.79 10.47 -17.75
C GLU A 21 -37.46 11.74 -18.29
N TYR A 22 -37.84 11.71 -19.56
CA TYR A 22 -38.61 12.78 -20.19
C TYR A 22 -39.75 12.21 -21.00
N ASP A 23 -40.89 12.86 -20.82
CA ASP A 23 -42.14 12.48 -21.42
C ASP A 23 -42.56 13.52 -22.47
N ASN A 24 -42.34 13.18 -23.75
CA ASN A 24 -42.79 13.97 -24.89
C ASN A 24 -44.15 13.48 -25.42
N SER A 25 -44.93 12.73 -24.62
CA SER A 25 -46.20 12.13 -25.05
C SER A 25 -47.28 13.15 -25.43
N GLN A 26 -47.15 14.40 -24.97
CA GLN A 26 -48.13 15.47 -25.22
C GLN A 26 -47.71 16.43 -26.35
N ASN A 27 -46.56 16.22 -26.98
CA ASN A 27 -46.04 17.10 -28.02
C ASN A 27 -45.94 16.37 -29.37
N ASN A 28 -46.33 17.07 -30.45
CA ASN A 28 -46.22 16.59 -31.82
C ASN A 28 -44.89 16.99 -32.51
N GLY A 29 -44.07 17.78 -31.81
CA GLY A 29 -42.74 18.19 -32.25
C GLY A 29 -41.63 17.28 -31.74
N LYS A 30 -40.49 17.35 -32.43
CA LYS A 30 -39.23 16.76 -32.00
C LYS A 30 -38.52 17.72 -31.05
N ILE A 31 -37.96 17.19 -29.97
CA ILE A 31 -37.21 17.97 -28.99
C ILE A 31 -35.77 17.48 -28.96
N THR A 32 -34.82 18.40 -28.91
CA THR A 32 -33.40 18.08 -28.71
C THR A 32 -32.98 18.63 -27.35
N GLU A 33 -32.58 17.74 -26.45
CA GLU A 33 -32.13 18.10 -25.12
C GLU A 33 -30.66 17.75 -24.94
N LYS A 34 -29.92 18.65 -24.28
CA LYS A 34 -28.50 18.49 -23.98
C LYS A 34 -28.32 18.35 -22.48
N TYR A 35 -27.67 17.27 -22.06
CA TYR A 35 -27.42 16.98 -20.65
C TYR A 35 -25.93 16.97 -20.37
N THR A 36 -25.56 17.67 -19.29
CA THR A 36 -24.25 17.57 -18.67
C THR A 36 -24.30 16.48 -17.60
N LEU A 37 -23.58 15.39 -17.84
CA LEU A 37 -23.51 14.22 -16.98
C LEU A 37 -22.19 14.23 -16.22
N GLU A 38 -22.20 13.67 -15.02
CA GLU A 38 -21.00 13.53 -14.20
C GLU A 38 -20.40 12.13 -14.38
N LYS A 39 -19.07 12.07 -14.47
CA LYS A 39 -18.25 10.88 -14.33
C LYS A 39 -17.51 10.96 -13.00
N LEU A 40 -17.54 9.86 -12.25
CA LEU A 40 -16.93 9.75 -10.92
C LEU A 40 -16.11 8.47 -10.85
N THR A 41 -14.88 8.57 -10.38
CA THR A 41 -14.06 7.43 -9.98
C THR A 41 -13.67 7.63 -8.53
N SER A 42 -13.92 6.63 -7.69
CA SER A 42 -13.44 6.65 -6.31
C SER A 42 -12.86 5.31 -5.91
N TYR A 43 -11.84 5.34 -5.06
CA TYR A 43 -11.32 4.14 -4.43
C TYR A 43 -10.81 4.40 -3.02
N THR A 44 -10.92 3.39 -2.16
CA THR A 44 -10.31 3.34 -0.84
C THR A 44 -9.40 2.12 -0.75
N SER A 45 -8.09 2.33 -0.79
CA SER A 45 -7.10 1.23 -0.87
C SER A 45 -7.18 0.26 0.31
N SER A 46 -7.51 0.76 1.51
CA SER A 46 -7.65 -0.04 2.72
C SER A 46 -8.84 -1.00 2.65
N THR A 47 -10.00 -0.52 2.18
CA THR A 47 -11.19 -1.36 1.91
C THR A 47 -10.87 -2.43 0.87
N PHE A 48 -10.21 -2.05 -0.23
CA PHE A 48 -9.81 -3.01 -1.26
C PHE A 48 -8.91 -4.11 -0.71
N ARG A 49 -7.89 -3.74 0.07
CA ARG A 49 -6.97 -4.70 0.70
C ARG A 49 -7.66 -5.59 1.73
N GLN A 50 -8.64 -5.08 2.47
CA GLN A 50 -9.44 -5.89 3.42
C GLN A 50 -10.26 -6.95 2.70
N ASP A 51 -10.93 -6.59 1.60
CA ASP A 51 -11.72 -7.53 0.81
C ASP A 51 -10.83 -8.58 0.14
N VAL A 52 -9.71 -8.16 -0.47
CA VAL A 52 -8.68 -9.08 -0.99
C VAL A 52 -8.15 -10.02 0.10
N SER A 53 -7.89 -9.49 1.30
CA SER A 53 -7.45 -10.30 2.45
C SER A 53 -8.49 -11.35 2.86
N SER A 54 -9.76 -10.98 2.84
CA SER A 54 -10.88 -11.88 3.16
C SER A 54 -10.97 -13.01 2.15
N GLU A 55 -10.93 -12.69 0.85
CA GLU A 55 -10.96 -13.69 -0.22
C GLU A 55 -9.69 -14.56 -0.25
N THR A 56 -8.52 -13.99 0.07
CA THR A 56 -7.27 -14.75 0.22
C THR A 56 -7.42 -15.79 1.32
N LYS A 57 -7.96 -15.40 2.49
CA LYS A 57 -8.16 -16.33 3.61
C LYS A 57 -9.09 -17.47 3.22
N LYS A 58 -10.21 -17.18 2.54
CA LYS A 58 -11.13 -18.20 2.02
C LYS A 58 -10.44 -19.14 1.04
N ALA A 59 -9.62 -18.62 0.13
CA ALA A 59 -8.87 -19.43 -0.83
C ALA A 59 -7.86 -20.36 -0.15
N ILE A 60 -7.20 -19.91 0.92
CA ILE A 60 -6.33 -20.75 1.75
C ILE A 60 -7.14 -21.84 2.47
N GLU A 61 -8.27 -21.49 3.09
CA GLU A 61 -9.15 -22.45 3.78
C GLU A 61 -9.71 -23.52 2.84
N ARG A 62 -9.95 -23.18 1.56
CA ARG A 62 -10.34 -24.12 0.50
C ARG A 62 -9.18 -24.95 -0.05
N GLY A 63 -7.94 -24.65 0.32
CA GLY A 63 -6.73 -25.33 -0.17
C GLY A 63 -6.30 -24.92 -1.58
N GLU A 64 -6.82 -23.81 -2.11
CA GLU A 64 -6.43 -23.25 -3.41
C GLU A 64 -5.05 -22.61 -3.36
N ILE A 65 -4.68 -22.09 -2.18
CA ILE A 65 -3.38 -21.49 -1.90
C ILE A 65 -2.67 -22.35 -0.85
N LYS A 66 -1.48 -22.81 -1.18
CA LYS A 66 -0.59 -23.48 -0.23
C LYS A 66 0.19 -22.41 0.53
N SER A 67 -0.30 -22.04 1.71
CA SER A 67 0.37 -21.06 2.57
C SER A 67 0.98 -21.74 3.79
N GLU A 68 2.16 -21.28 4.18
CA GLU A 68 2.71 -21.55 5.51
C GLU A 68 2.01 -20.66 6.56
N ALA A 69 2.00 -21.12 7.81
CA ALA A 69 1.42 -20.36 8.92
C ALA A 69 2.21 -19.07 9.17
N GLY A 70 1.49 -17.96 9.41
CA GLY A 70 2.11 -16.65 9.62
C GLY A 70 2.56 -15.91 8.37
N VAL A 71 2.34 -16.44 7.16
CA VAL A 71 2.60 -15.71 5.90
C VAL A 71 1.47 -14.73 5.60
N SER A 72 1.83 -13.53 5.17
CA SER A 72 0.89 -12.48 4.77
C SER A 72 0.97 -12.21 3.27
N TYR A 73 -0.17 -11.87 2.67
CA TYR A 73 -0.29 -11.59 1.23
C TYR A 73 -0.84 -10.19 0.99
N GLY A 74 -0.36 -9.54 -0.07
CA GLY A 74 -0.88 -8.25 -0.51
C GLY A 74 -1.20 -8.24 -2.01
N PRO A 75 -2.20 -7.46 -2.45
CA PRO A 75 -2.48 -7.30 -3.87
C PRO A 75 -1.34 -6.57 -4.58
N VAL A 76 -0.94 -7.07 -5.75
CA VAL A 76 0.05 -6.44 -6.63
C VAL A 76 -0.57 -5.99 -7.96
N SER A 77 -1.63 -6.65 -8.42
CA SER A 77 -2.43 -6.23 -9.57
C SER A 77 -3.86 -6.75 -9.46
N ALA A 78 -4.79 -6.06 -10.13
CA ALA A 78 -6.18 -6.48 -10.23
C ALA A 78 -6.73 -6.10 -11.61
N SER A 79 -7.55 -6.97 -12.19
CA SER A 79 -8.13 -6.75 -13.52
C SER A 79 -9.47 -7.44 -13.72
N VAL A 80 -10.30 -6.86 -14.57
CA VAL A 80 -11.53 -7.46 -15.11
C VAL A 80 -11.35 -7.81 -16.59
N SER A 81 -12.16 -8.74 -17.10
CA SER A 81 -12.15 -9.11 -18.52
C SER A 81 -12.46 -7.91 -19.44
N ALA A 82 -11.94 -7.93 -20.66
CA ALA A 82 -12.12 -6.84 -21.64
C ALA A 82 -13.52 -6.80 -22.29
N GLU A 83 -14.47 -7.58 -21.80
CA GLU A 83 -15.80 -7.74 -22.40
C GLU A 83 -16.78 -6.62 -22.02
N TYR A 84 -16.40 -5.75 -21.09
CA TYR A 84 -17.25 -4.66 -20.60
C TYR A 84 -16.89 -3.34 -21.26
N GLU A 85 -17.91 -2.54 -21.57
CA GLU A 85 -17.75 -1.20 -22.17
C GLU A 85 -16.87 -0.28 -21.29
N SER A 86 -16.92 -0.44 -19.97
CA SER A 86 -16.10 0.29 -18.99
C SER A 86 -14.85 -0.47 -18.51
N SER A 87 -14.51 -1.63 -19.09
CA SER A 87 -13.42 -2.50 -18.61
C SER A 87 -12.07 -1.79 -18.50
N LYS A 88 -11.73 -0.93 -19.47
CA LYS A 88 -10.50 -0.13 -19.43
C LYS A 88 -10.46 0.78 -18.21
N GLU A 89 -11.52 1.53 -17.96
CA GLU A 89 -11.58 2.47 -16.83
C GLU A 89 -11.55 1.74 -15.49
N ILE A 90 -12.22 0.59 -15.40
CA ILE A 90 -12.17 -0.28 -14.23
C ILE A 90 -10.73 -0.76 -14.00
N ASN A 91 -10.04 -1.24 -15.04
CA ASN A 91 -8.66 -1.72 -14.94
C ASN A 91 -7.68 -0.61 -14.54
N ASP A 92 -7.80 0.59 -15.13
CA ASP A 92 -6.97 1.76 -14.78
C ASP A 92 -7.18 2.16 -13.29
N LEU A 93 -8.42 2.06 -12.80
CA LEU A 93 -8.78 2.36 -11.41
C LEU A 93 -8.28 1.27 -10.44
N MET A 94 -8.37 0.01 -10.83
CA MET A 94 -7.83 -1.14 -10.08
C MET A 94 -6.31 -1.06 -9.95
N GLU A 95 -5.61 -0.73 -11.04
CA GLU A 95 -4.16 -0.53 -11.03
C GLU A 95 -3.74 0.60 -10.09
N SER A 96 -4.51 1.70 -10.07
CA SER A 96 -4.28 2.81 -9.14
C SER A 96 -4.47 2.36 -7.68
N THR A 97 -5.50 1.55 -7.43
CA THR A 97 -5.85 1.05 -6.09
C THR A 97 -4.79 0.08 -5.55
N THR A 98 -4.22 -0.79 -6.39
CA THR A 98 -3.21 -1.77 -5.96
C THR A 98 -1.86 -1.12 -5.68
N LYS A 99 -1.50 -0.07 -6.43
CA LYS A 99 -0.27 0.71 -6.26
C LYS A 99 -0.28 1.59 -5.01
N ASN A 100 -1.45 2.08 -4.60
CA ASN A 100 -1.56 2.98 -3.46
C ASN A 100 -1.54 2.20 -2.12
N GLN A 101 -0.84 2.75 -1.13
CA GLN A 101 -0.68 2.15 0.20
C GLN A 101 -1.27 3.03 1.31
N THR A 102 -1.92 4.14 0.97
CA THR A 102 -2.57 5.01 1.95
C THR A 102 -3.99 4.53 2.27
N ASP A 103 -4.45 4.87 3.47
CA ASP A 103 -5.83 4.63 3.91
C ASP A 103 -6.80 5.72 3.39
N GLU A 104 -6.32 6.64 2.56
CA GLU A 104 -7.11 7.75 2.03
C GLU A 104 -8.08 7.29 0.93
N THR A 105 -9.26 7.89 0.91
CA THR A 105 -10.18 7.79 -0.22
C THR A 105 -9.79 8.80 -1.28
N TYR A 106 -9.54 8.32 -2.49
CA TYR A 106 -9.32 9.16 -3.65
C TYR A 106 -10.60 9.25 -4.45
N GLU A 107 -10.98 10.46 -4.82
CA GLU A 107 -12.15 10.73 -5.64
C GLU A 107 -11.76 11.70 -6.74
N THR A 108 -12.13 11.36 -7.98
CA THR A 108 -12.02 12.27 -9.12
C THR A 108 -13.38 12.40 -9.77
N LYS A 109 -13.77 13.65 -10.03
CA LYS A 109 -15.02 14.01 -10.70
C LYS A 109 -14.71 14.78 -11.98
N SER A 110 -15.44 14.44 -13.04
CA SER A 110 -15.43 15.17 -14.31
C SER A 110 -16.84 15.21 -14.88
N THR A 111 -17.07 16.01 -15.91
CA THR A 111 -18.36 16.06 -16.60
C THR A 111 -18.18 15.84 -18.09
N PHE A 112 -19.23 15.35 -18.73
CA PHE A 112 -19.32 15.18 -20.17
C PHE A 112 -20.73 15.50 -20.65
N GLU A 113 -20.86 15.93 -21.90
CA GLU A 113 -22.15 16.30 -22.46
C GLU A 113 -22.67 15.24 -23.44
N ARG A 114 -23.97 15.01 -23.41
CA ARG A 114 -24.69 14.18 -24.39
C ARG A 114 -25.93 14.93 -24.88
N SER A 115 -26.22 14.78 -26.16
CA SER A 115 -27.41 15.34 -26.80
C SER A 115 -28.33 14.20 -27.20
N PHE A 116 -29.62 14.32 -26.89
CA PHE A 116 -30.64 13.33 -27.21
C PHE A 116 -31.76 13.97 -28.00
N GLU A 117 -32.21 13.27 -29.03
CA GLU A 117 -33.37 13.64 -29.80
C GLU A 117 -34.57 12.81 -29.38
N ILE A 118 -35.64 13.48 -28.99
CA ILE A 118 -36.86 12.88 -28.47
C ILE A 118 -37.95 13.10 -29.51
N GLY A 119 -38.45 12.00 -30.07
CA GLY A 119 -39.47 12.01 -31.10
C GLY A 119 -40.83 12.50 -30.57
N PRO A 120 -41.74 12.92 -31.46
CA PRO A 120 -43.10 13.30 -31.05
C PRO A 120 -43.83 12.11 -30.42
N TYR A 121 -44.67 12.38 -29.43
CA TYR A 121 -45.47 11.37 -28.73
C TYR A 121 -44.65 10.22 -28.10
N SER A 122 -43.38 10.47 -27.75
CA SER A 122 -42.46 9.45 -27.24
C SER A 122 -41.97 9.76 -25.82
N LYS A 123 -41.33 8.79 -25.19
CA LYS A 123 -40.60 8.98 -23.93
C LYS A 123 -39.16 8.58 -24.12
N LEU A 124 -38.26 9.25 -23.40
CA LEU A 124 -36.86 8.87 -23.33
C LEU A 124 -36.47 8.71 -21.87
N ILE A 125 -35.87 7.57 -21.55
CA ILE A 125 -35.29 7.28 -20.25
C ILE A 125 -33.79 7.18 -20.46
N LEU A 126 -32.99 7.81 -19.61
CA LEU A 126 -31.54 7.71 -19.66
C LEU A 126 -31.01 6.97 -18.44
N TYR A 127 -30.25 5.92 -18.69
CA TYR A 127 -29.45 5.22 -17.71
C TYR A 127 -27.96 5.50 -17.90
N GLN A 128 -27.22 5.46 -16.82
CA GLN A 128 -25.76 5.51 -16.81
C GLN A 128 -25.22 4.24 -16.14
N GLN A 129 -24.12 3.71 -16.67
CA GLN A 129 -23.50 2.50 -16.15
C GLN A 129 -22.58 2.81 -14.96
N TRP A 130 -22.70 1.97 -13.94
CA TRP A 130 -21.95 2.02 -12.69
C TRP A 130 -21.22 0.70 -12.47
N PHE A 131 -20.05 0.77 -11.84
CA PHE A 131 -19.31 -0.36 -11.31
C PHE A 131 -19.04 -0.14 -9.81
N SER A 132 -19.09 -1.21 -9.03
CA SER A 132 -18.76 -1.19 -7.61
C SER A 132 -18.17 -2.53 -7.19
N ALA A 133 -17.00 -2.48 -6.56
CA ALA A 133 -16.33 -3.65 -5.98
C ALA A 133 -15.29 -3.22 -4.96
N ALA A 134 -15.27 -3.84 -3.77
CA ALA A 134 -14.15 -3.73 -2.83
C ALA A 134 -13.65 -2.29 -2.57
N GLY A 135 -14.58 -1.37 -2.32
CA GLY A 135 -14.26 0.04 -2.07
C GLY A 135 -13.78 0.81 -3.31
N VAL A 136 -13.94 0.25 -4.51
CA VAL A 136 -13.72 0.86 -5.81
C VAL A 136 -15.07 1.10 -6.46
N ASP A 137 -15.37 2.36 -6.80
CA ASP A 137 -16.61 2.75 -7.47
C ASP A 137 -16.31 3.57 -8.72
N LEU A 138 -17.05 3.27 -9.79
CA LEU A 138 -16.99 3.99 -11.04
C LEU A 138 -18.41 4.33 -11.51
N LYS A 139 -18.64 5.61 -11.76
CA LYS A 139 -19.75 6.14 -12.56
C LYS A 139 -19.16 6.50 -13.93
N SER A 140 -19.35 5.62 -14.91
CA SER A 140 -18.71 5.70 -16.23
C SER A 140 -19.35 6.74 -17.16
N ASP A 141 -18.75 7.01 -18.31
CA ASP A 141 -19.34 7.84 -19.37
C ASP A 141 -20.26 7.07 -20.34
N VAL A 142 -20.49 5.79 -20.04
CA VAL A 142 -21.36 4.87 -20.77
C VAL A 142 -22.81 5.12 -20.36
N VAL A 143 -23.65 5.37 -21.36
CA VAL A 143 -25.07 5.68 -21.19
C VAL A 143 -25.93 4.84 -22.13
N SER A 144 -27.18 4.58 -21.72
CA SER A 144 -28.14 3.80 -22.51
C SER A 144 -29.54 4.36 -22.35
N THR A 145 -30.30 4.35 -23.44
CA THR A 145 -31.73 4.71 -23.45
C THR A 145 -32.66 3.49 -23.48
N ASN A 146 -32.11 2.27 -23.48
CA ASN A 146 -32.90 1.06 -23.39
C ASN A 146 -33.50 0.93 -21.96
N PRO A 147 -34.85 0.90 -21.82
CA PRO A 147 -35.52 0.76 -20.52
C PRO A 147 -35.17 -0.52 -19.77
N ASP A 148 -34.84 -1.60 -20.48
CA ASP A 148 -34.50 -2.90 -19.87
C ASP A 148 -33.21 -2.84 -19.05
N ARG A 149 -32.36 -1.82 -19.26
CA ARG A 149 -31.12 -1.65 -18.49
C ARG A 149 -31.38 -1.40 -17.01
N GLY A 150 -32.50 -0.79 -16.64
CA GLY A 150 -32.77 -0.37 -15.26
C GLY A 150 -32.80 -1.50 -14.22
N SER A 151 -33.02 -2.75 -14.66
CA SER A 151 -33.02 -3.95 -13.82
C SER A 151 -31.77 -4.82 -14.00
N GLU A 152 -30.88 -4.45 -14.93
CA GLU A 152 -29.69 -5.24 -15.24
C GLU A 152 -28.60 -5.05 -14.19
N VAL A 153 -28.19 -6.17 -13.60
CA VAL A 153 -27.01 -6.27 -12.74
C VAL A 153 -26.18 -7.44 -13.23
N LYS A 154 -24.94 -7.16 -13.62
CA LYS A 154 -23.96 -8.18 -14.03
C LYS A 154 -22.91 -8.33 -12.94
N ILE A 155 -22.75 -9.53 -12.41
CA ILE A 155 -21.63 -9.86 -11.53
C ILE A 155 -20.37 -9.98 -12.39
N VAL A 156 -19.27 -9.42 -11.89
CA VAL A 156 -17.99 -9.40 -12.58
C VAL A 156 -16.94 -9.99 -11.67
N ASP A 157 -16.22 -10.98 -12.18
CA ASP A 157 -15.06 -11.53 -11.51
C ASP A 157 -13.85 -10.62 -11.76
N ILE A 158 -13.18 -10.23 -10.69
CA ILE A 158 -11.95 -9.45 -10.69
C ILE A 158 -10.82 -10.40 -10.32
N ASP A 159 -9.92 -10.64 -11.25
CA ASP A 159 -8.72 -11.42 -11.01
C ASP A 159 -7.70 -10.54 -10.29
N VAL A 160 -7.37 -10.90 -9.05
CA VAL A 160 -6.40 -10.21 -8.21
C VAL A 160 -5.19 -11.09 -8.05
N VAL A 161 -4.04 -10.60 -8.51
CA VAL A 161 -2.75 -11.24 -8.22
C VAL A 161 -2.29 -10.75 -6.85
N ILE A 162 -2.07 -11.70 -5.96
CA ILE A 162 -1.52 -11.48 -4.63
C ILE A 162 -0.10 -12.04 -4.55
N GLU A 163 0.74 -11.40 -3.74
CA GLU A 163 2.13 -11.79 -3.52
C GLU A 163 2.43 -11.87 -2.01
N GLU A 164 3.26 -12.85 -1.63
CA GLU A 164 3.80 -12.94 -0.27
C GLU A 164 4.54 -11.67 0.12
N GLN A 165 4.20 -11.14 1.29
CA GLN A 165 4.80 -9.92 1.81
C GLN A 165 6.02 -10.25 2.66
N GLU A 166 7.18 -9.77 2.21
CA GLU A 166 8.39 -9.79 3.01
C GLU A 166 8.42 -8.58 3.98
N PHE A 167 8.88 -8.84 5.20
CA PHE A 167 9.04 -7.88 6.30
C PHE A 167 10.43 -8.02 6.93
N ILE A 168 10.82 -7.03 7.73
CA ILE A 168 12.09 -7.04 8.45
C ILE A 168 11.84 -7.56 9.87
N LYS A 169 12.58 -8.60 10.27
CA LYS A 169 12.53 -9.14 11.64
C LYS A 169 13.64 -8.64 12.54
N ASP A 170 14.78 -8.26 11.96
CA ASP A 170 15.97 -7.89 12.70
C ASP A 170 16.95 -7.11 11.82
N VAL A 171 18.04 -6.61 12.40
CA VAL A 171 19.21 -6.07 11.72
C VAL A 171 20.47 -6.81 12.16
N LYS A 172 21.23 -7.31 11.20
CA LYS A 172 22.56 -7.85 11.45
C LYS A 172 23.57 -6.71 11.46
N VAL A 173 24.39 -6.64 12.49
CA VAL A 173 25.51 -5.68 12.56
C VAL A 173 26.72 -6.29 11.89
N VAL A 174 27.40 -5.51 11.05
CA VAL A 174 28.62 -5.92 10.35
C VAL A 174 29.72 -4.90 10.63
N TYR A 175 30.84 -5.40 11.16
CA TYR A 175 32.04 -4.61 11.39
C TYR A 175 33.02 -4.75 10.23
N SER A 176 33.67 -3.65 9.85
CA SER A 176 34.78 -3.67 8.92
C SER A 176 35.91 -2.75 9.36
N ASP A 177 37.13 -3.07 8.89
CA ASP A 177 38.35 -2.30 9.16
C ASP A 177 38.52 -1.09 8.22
N GLN A 178 37.78 -1.08 7.10
CA GLN A 178 37.90 -0.06 6.07
C GLN A 178 36.53 0.35 5.54
N PRO A 179 36.35 1.60 5.05
CA PRO A 179 35.07 2.07 4.52
C PRO A 179 34.55 1.24 3.33
N SER A 180 35.43 0.61 2.57
CA SER A 180 35.10 -0.23 1.42
C SER A 180 34.57 -1.62 1.82
N GLY A 181 34.72 -2.03 3.08
CA GLY A 181 34.24 -3.32 3.58
C GLY A 181 32.76 -3.34 3.95
N LYS A 182 32.00 -2.30 3.57
CA LYS A 182 30.56 -2.18 3.82
C LYS A 182 29.78 -3.15 2.91
N PRO A 183 28.84 -3.97 3.43
CA PRO A 183 27.99 -4.85 2.62
C PRO A 183 27.16 -4.08 1.59
N GLU A 184 26.79 -4.72 0.49
CA GLU A 184 26.03 -4.06 -0.60
C GLU A 184 24.58 -3.81 -0.20
N GLU A 185 24.00 -4.79 0.47
CA GLU A 185 22.63 -4.92 0.96
C GLU A 185 22.35 -4.15 2.26
N ARG A 186 23.32 -3.38 2.75
CA ARG A 186 23.21 -2.64 4.00
C ARG A 186 22.13 -1.56 3.94
N VAL A 187 21.66 -1.15 5.12
CA VAL A 187 20.85 0.04 5.32
C VAL A 187 21.68 1.27 4.90
N ARG A 188 21.11 2.09 4.03
CA ARG A 188 21.74 3.32 3.52
C ARG A 188 21.18 4.56 4.20
N GLU A 189 21.97 5.62 4.20
CA GLU A 189 21.51 6.95 4.61
C GLU A 189 20.51 7.48 3.58
N TYR A 190 19.38 8.03 4.06
CA TYR A 190 18.21 8.31 3.22
C TYR A 190 18.50 9.27 2.05
N SER A 191 19.47 10.18 2.22
CA SER A 191 19.88 11.20 1.25
C SER A 191 21.19 10.85 0.52
N GLY A 192 21.70 9.63 0.73
CA GLY A 192 22.99 9.19 0.17
C GLY A 192 24.20 9.68 0.95
N GLY A 193 24.01 10.14 2.19
CA GLY A 193 25.07 10.52 3.10
C GLY A 193 25.87 9.33 3.65
N ASN A 194 26.63 9.57 4.72
CA ASN A 194 27.44 8.54 5.35
C ASN A 194 26.58 7.60 6.22
N ASP A 195 26.51 6.34 5.79
CA ASP A 195 25.77 5.24 6.40
C ASP A 195 26.60 4.38 7.38
N ASP A 196 27.85 4.76 7.66
CA ASP A 196 28.60 4.19 8.78
C ASP A 196 28.01 4.71 10.09
N ILE A 197 27.58 3.82 10.99
CA ILE A 197 27.04 4.21 12.30
C ILE A 197 28.10 4.98 13.10
N ASN A 198 29.36 4.56 13.00
CA ASN A 198 30.51 5.16 13.68
C ASN A 198 31.13 6.35 12.94
N ALA A 199 30.47 6.91 11.92
CA ALA A 199 31.02 8.05 11.18
C ALA A 199 31.36 9.23 12.12
N GLY A 200 32.59 9.73 12.02
CA GLY A 200 33.10 10.80 12.88
C GLY A 200 33.68 10.32 14.21
N PHE A 201 33.54 9.03 14.51
CA PHE A 201 34.16 8.36 15.66
C PHE A 201 35.32 7.48 15.18
N LYS A 202 36.27 7.21 16.07
CA LYS A 202 37.32 6.21 15.83
C LYS A 202 36.72 4.80 15.96
N GLY A 203 37.49 3.75 15.67
CA GLY A 203 37.04 2.37 15.84
C GLY A 203 36.69 1.69 14.52
N LYS A 204 35.81 0.69 14.58
CA LYS A 204 35.36 -0.05 13.39
C LYS A 204 34.32 0.76 12.61
N TYR A 205 34.28 0.53 11.31
CA TYR A 205 33.13 0.90 10.49
C TYR A 205 32.00 -0.08 10.77
N VAL A 206 30.81 0.44 11.03
CA VAL A 206 29.65 -0.34 11.47
C VAL A 206 28.53 -0.15 10.44
N SER A 207 28.08 -1.26 9.85
CA SER A 207 26.95 -1.29 8.92
C SER A 207 25.82 -2.14 9.47
N LEU A 208 24.59 -1.79 9.13
CA LEU A 208 23.39 -2.58 9.43
C LEU A 208 22.93 -3.30 8.17
N VAL A 209 22.64 -4.59 8.25
CA VAL A 209 22.07 -5.38 7.15
C VAL A 209 20.69 -5.87 7.59
N PRO A 210 19.59 -5.50 6.90
CA PRO A 210 18.26 -5.99 7.24
C PRO A 210 18.20 -7.51 7.17
N VAL A 211 17.51 -8.11 8.14
CA VAL A 211 17.17 -9.54 8.12
C VAL A 211 15.68 -9.66 7.87
N TYR A 212 15.34 -10.29 6.75
CA TYR A 212 13.96 -10.41 6.30
C TYR A 212 13.27 -11.69 6.81
N THR A 213 11.93 -11.67 6.81
CA THR A 213 11.03 -12.76 7.15
C THR A 213 9.73 -12.66 6.37
N TYR A 214 9.11 -13.81 6.08
CA TYR A 214 7.71 -13.89 5.63
C TYR A 214 6.75 -14.20 6.78
N ASP A 215 7.26 -14.68 7.92
CA ASP A 215 6.46 -14.90 9.13
C ASP A 215 6.22 -13.57 9.86
N ILE A 216 4.97 -13.12 9.87
CA ILE A 216 4.54 -11.87 10.51
C ILE A 216 4.74 -11.86 12.02
N ARG A 217 4.81 -13.03 12.67
CA ARG A 217 5.04 -13.15 14.12
C ARG A 217 6.48 -12.79 14.47
N GLU A 218 7.39 -13.05 13.53
CA GLU A 218 8.80 -12.68 13.63
C GLU A 218 9.06 -11.24 13.17
N ALA A 219 8.13 -10.62 12.43
CA ALA A 219 8.31 -9.29 11.86
C ALA A 219 8.32 -8.19 12.94
N ALA A 220 9.31 -7.30 12.83
CA ALA A 220 9.46 -6.16 13.72
C ALA A 220 8.37 -5.10 13.47
N THR A 221 7.92 -4.47 14.54
CA THR A 221 6.96 -3.36 14.52
C THR A 221 7.65 -2.03 14.83
N PHE A 222 8.75 -2.06 15.58
CA PHE A 222 9.68 -0.95 15.80
C PHE A 222 11.05 -1.49 16.26
N PHE A 223 12.04 -0.59 16.38
CA PHE A 223 13.34 -0.87 16.97
C PHE A 223 13.57 0.01 18.19
N ASP A 224 14.06 -0.59 19.28
CA ASP A 224 14.54 0.13 20.45
C ASP A 224 16.05 0.33 20.39
N VAL A 225 16.49 1.48 20.89
CA VAL A 225 17.92 1.76 21.12
C VAL A 225 18.18 1.62 22.62
N ILE A 226 19.08 0.71 22.96
CA ILE A 226 19.49 0.47 24.34
C ILE A 226 20.93 0.93 24.49
N ILE A 227 21.17 1.88 25.38
CA ILE A 227 22.50 2.42 25.69
C ILE A 227 22.82 2.10 27.15
N GLN A 228 23.99 1.50 27.39
CA GLN A 228 24.38 1.06 28.73
C GLN A 228 25.90 1.00 28.89
N SER A 229 26.36 1.11 30.14
CA SER A 229 27.78 1.16 30.48
C SER A 229 28.50 -0.19 30.44
N SER A 230 27.77 -1.30 30.36
CA SER A 230 28.32 -2.66 30.30
C SER A 230 27.94 -3.38 29.01
N ALA A 231 28.83 -4.26 28.55
CA ALA A 231 28.58 -5.08 27.37
C ALA A 231 27.40 -6.03 27.62
N TRP A 232 26.54 -6.19 26.62
CA TRP A 232 25.46 -7.17 26.63
C TRP A 232 25.94 -8.41 25.88
N ALA A 233 26.20 -9.48 26.63
CA ALA A 233 26.56 -10.76 26.06
C ALA A 233 25.52 -11.21 25.00
N GLY A 234 26.01 -11.60 23.83
CA GLY A 234 25.18 -12.07 22.72
C GLY A 234 24.61 -10.98 21.81
N HIS A 235 24.94 -9.70 22.04
CA HIS A 235 24.50 -8.60 21.18
C HIS A 235 25.70 -7.87 20.57
N ASP A 236 25.48 -7.34 19.36
CA ASP A 236 26.47 -6.59 18.61
C ASP A 236 26.42 -5.10 18.97
N ASP A 237 27.53 -4.59 19.50
CA ASP A 237 27.68 -3.18 19.89
C ASP A 237 27.90 -2.28 18.67
N LEU A 238 27.03 -1.29 18.48
CA LEU A 238 27.17 -0.34 17.38
C LEU A 238 28.27 0.69 17.59
N ALA A 239 28.87 0.78 18.79
CA ALA A 239 30.05 1.60 19.09
C ALA A 239 31.36 0.79 19.08
N LYS A 240 31.40 -0.33 18.35
CA LYS A 240 32.55 -1.24 18.34
C LYS A 240 33.89 -0.52 18.16
N ASP A 241 34.75 -0.66 19.17
CA ASP A 241 36.10 -0.10 19.29
C ASP A 241 36.18 1.44 19.22
N ALA A 242 35.04 2.13 19.31
CA ALA A 242 34.97 3.59 19.34
C ALA A 242 35.06 4.18 20.76
N GLY A 243 34.85 3.33 21.78
CA GLY A 243 34.77 3.71 23.19
C GLY A 243 33.42 4.34 23.57
N GLY A 244 33.24 4.58 24.87
CA GLY A 244 32.00 5.08 25.45
C GLY A 244 31.03 3.96 25.84
N ASP A 245 29.77 4.33 26.07
CA ASP A 245 28.70 3.36 26.38
C ASP A 245 28.38 2.48 25.17
N TYR A 246 28.09 1.22 25.46
CA TYR A 246 27.66 0.23 24.48
C TYR A 246 26.24 0.55 24.04
N ARG A 247 25.95 0.29 22.76
CA ARG A 247 24.64 0.57 22.20
C ARG A 247 24.16 -0.53 21.27
N TYR A 248 22.87 -0.83 21.36
CA TYR A 248 22.25 -1.93 20.65
C TYR A 248 20.96 -1.46 19.99
N LEU A 249 20.67 -2.03 18.82
CA LEU A 249 19.36 -1.98 18.21
C LEU A 249 18.65 -3.31 18.49
N VAL A 250 17.47 -3.24 19.11
CA VAL A 250 16.68 -4.42 19.44
C VAL A 250 15.35 -4.35 18.71
N PRO A 251 15.03 -5.32 17.82
CA PRO A 251 13.72 -5.36 17.19
C PRO A 251 12.65 -5.69 18.23
N VAL A 252 11.57 -4.92 18.23
CA VAL A 252 10.36 -5.26 19.00
C VAL A 252 9.35 -5.89 18.08
N LYS A 253 8.81 -7.03 18.51
CA LYS A 253 7.83 -7.83 17.77
C LYS A 253 6.52 -7.80 18.56
N ASP A 254 5.51 -7.15 17.99
CA ASP A 254 4.16 -7.14 18.55
C ASP A 254 3.19 -7.80 17.57
N GLU A 255 2.78 -9.03 17.87
CA GLU A 255 1.83 -9.82 17.06
C GLU A 255 0.46 -9.13 16.92
N ARG A 256 0.07 -8.27 17.87
CA ARG A 256 -1.22 -7.55 17.82
C ARG A 256 -1.19 -6.35 16.89
N ASN A 257 0.00 -5.87 16.55
CA ASN A 257 0.18 -4.78 15.62
C ASN A 257 0.32 -5.33 14.19
N SER A 258 -0.66 -5.03 13.34
CA SER A 258 -0.68 -5.45 11.95
C SER A 258 0.27 -4.65 11.05
N LYS A 259 0.73 -3.46 11.46
CA LYS A 259 1.72 -2.69 10.71
C LYS A 259 3.12 -3.21 11.01
N LYS A 260 3.75 -3.82 10.02
CA LYS A 260 5.08 -4.44 10.12
C LYS A 260 6.08 -3.69 9.26
N ILE A 261 7.32 -3.59 9.74
CA ILE A 261 8.41 -2.90 9.04
C ILE A 261 8.80 -3.68 7.79
N TYR A 262 8.92 -3.00 6.65
CA TYR A 262 9.41 -3.61 5.40
C TYR A 262 10.58 -2.88 4.77
N GLN A 263 10.89 -1.67 5.23
CA GLN A 263 12.00 -0.87 4.70
C GLN A 263 12.68 -0.09 5.84
N LEU A 264 14.01 -0.04 5.79
CA LEU A 264 14.86 0.72 6.71
C LEU A 264 15.69 1.74 5.94
N ALA A 265 15.99 2.87 6.60
CA ALA A 265 17.04 3.80 6.21
C ALA A 265 17.70 4.40 7.45
N LEU A 266 18.88 4.99 7.29
CA LEU A 266 19.50 5.83 8.31
C LEU A 266 19.17 7.30 8.03
N PHE A 267 18.88 8.06 9.08
CA PHE A 267 18.75 9.50 9.02
C PHE A 267 19.82 10.13 9.88
N ARG A 268 20.77 10.83 9.24
CA ARG A 268 21.86 11.54 9.93
C ARG A 268 21.68 13.05 9.81
N SER A 269 21.83 13.77 10.91
CA SER A 269 21.62 15.22 10.92
C SER A 269 22.45 15.91 12.00
N SER A 270 22.92 17.12 11.71
CA SER A 270 23.59 17.99 12.71
C SER A 270 22.62 18.60 13.72
N LYS A 271 21.31 18.43 13.51
CA LYS A 271 20.23 18.89 14.39
C LYS A 271 19.32 17.74 14.78
N TYR A 272 18.76 17.83 15.99
CA TYR A 272 17.71 16.95 16.45
C TYR A 272 16.54 16.93 15.46
N SER A 273 15.91 15.76 15.27
CA SER A 273 14.74 15.60 14.41
C SER A 273 13.57 15.05 15.19
N THR A 274 12.35 15.36 14.75
CA THR A 274 11.12 14.84 15.34
C THR A 274 10.49 13.77 14.45
N ARG A 275 9.58 12.98 15.00
CA ARG A 275 8.81 11.98 14.24
C ARG A 275 7.97 12.62 13.13
N GLU A 276 7.42 13.81 13.37
CA GLU A 276 6.66 14.57 12.37
C GLU A 276 7.54 14.94 11.18
N HIS A 277 8.80 15.33 11.44
CA HIS A 277 9.77 15.57 10.37
C HIS A 277 10.04 14.29 9.57
N ILE A 278 10.30 13.16 10.23
CA ILE A 278 10.52 11.88 9.54
C ILE A 278 9.30 11.45 8.70
N ARG A 279 8.09 11.68 9.21
CA ARG A 279 6.83 11.47 8.45
C ARG A 279 6.73 12.34 7.22
N SER A 280 7.17 13.59 7.29
CA SER A 280 7.22 14.46 6.12
C SER A 280 8.19 13.97 5.03
N LEU A 281 9.16 13.11 5.38
CA LEU A 281 10.09 12.47 4.44
C LEU A 281 9.54 11.14 3.86
N GLY A 282 8.31 10.76 4.22
CA GLY A 282 7.65 9.54 3.73
C GLY A 282 8.04 8.26 4.48
N TYR A 283 8.53 8.39 5.72
CA TYR A 283 8.79 7.27 6.64
C TYR A 283 7.81 7.31 7.82
N ASP A 284 7.46 6.17 8.40
CA ASP A 284 6.39 6.12 9.40
C ASP A 284 6.86 6.53 10.80
N ASP A 285 8.08 6.14 11.17
CA ASP A 285 8.65 6.41 12.49
C ASP A 285 10.19 6.26 12.52
N MET A 286 10.78 6.47 13.70
CA MET A 286 12.22 6.43 13.96
C MET A 286 12.56 5.95 15.38
N THR A 287 13.80 5.50 15.57
CA THR A 287 14.38 5.23 16.91
C THR A 287 14.58 6.52 17.72
N SER A 288 15.01 6.40 18.98
CA SER A 288 15.77 7.47 19.64
C SER A 288 17.15 7.65 19.00
N ASP A 289 17.88 8.68 19.42
CA ASP A 289 19.21 8.99 18.87
C ASP A 289 20.24 7.90 19.22
N ILE A 290 20.72 7.20 18.20
CA ILE A 290 21.75 6.16 18.31
C ILE A 290 23.08 6.77 18.78
N ASN A 291 23.34 8.05 18.48
CA ASN A 291 24.56 8.75 18.89
C ASN A 291 24.44 9.50 20.22
N GLU A 292 23.38 9.26 20.99
CA GLU A 292 23.20 9.90 22.28
C GLU A 292 24.47 9.78 23.14
N ASN A 293 24.82 10.89 23.80
CA ASN A 293 26.00 11.07 24.65
C ASN A 293 27.38 10.88 23.98
N ARG A 294 27.47 10.77 22.64
CA ARG A 294 28.77 10.78 21.93
C ARG A 294 29.21 12.13 21.39
N GLY A 295 28.27 13.07 21.27
CA GLY A 295 28.46 14.32 20.52
C GLY A 295 28.51 14.09 18.99
N GLY A 296 28.65 15.17 18.22
CA GLY A 296 28.63 15.11 16.76
C GLY A 296 27.21 15.14 16.19
N ASP A 297 26.97 14.36 15.13
CA ASP A 297 25.66 14.28 14.47
C ASP A 297 24.69 13.36 15.21
N TYR A 298 23.41 13.72 15.18
CA TYR A 298 22.31 12.83 15.54
C TYR A 298 22.15 11.74 14.48
N LEU A 299 21.82 10.52 14.91
CA LEU A 299 21.62 9.39 14.03
C LEU A 299 20.41 8.58 14.45
N TYR A 300 19.52 8.31 13.51
CA TYR A 300 18.31 7.53 13.75
C TYR A 300 18.20 6.41 12.73
N LEU A 301 17.67 5.26 13.15
CA LEU A 301 17.13 4.29 12.21
C LEU A 301 15.66 4.66 11.97
N ILE A 302 15.30 4.85 10.71
CA ILE A 302 13.94 5.22 10.28
C ILE A 302 13.36 4.09 9.44
N TRP A 303 12.03 3.96 9.42
CA TRP A 303 11.39 2.84 8.72
C TRP A 303 10.07 3.17 8.04
N LYS A 304 9.72 2.35 7.06
CA LYS A 304 8.37 2.24 6.52
C LYS A 304 7.75 0.93 6.93
N SER A 305 6.46 0.98 7.15
CA SER A 305 5.60 -0.12 7.56
C SER A 305 4.46 -0.30 6.57
N LYS A 306 4.03 -1.54 6.41
CA LYS A 306 2.84 -1.88 5.65
C LYS A 306 1.99 -2.82 6.50
N ILE A 307 0.68 -2.81 6.27
CA ILE A 307 -0.21 -3.71 6.98
C ILE A 307 0.02 -5.12 6.43
N ALA A 308 0.22 -6.06 7.35
CA ALA A 308 0.21 -7.49 7.08
C ALA A 308 -1.25 -7.96 7.03
N TYR A 309 -1.71 -8.29 5.82
CA TYR A 309 -3.05 -8.79 5.55
C TYR A 309 -3.04 -10.32 5.39
N ALA A 310 -4.14 -10.97 5.78
CA ALA A 310 -4.34 -12.42 5.85
C ALA A 310 -3.35 -13.15 6.76
N THR A 311 -3.88 -13.85 7.77
CA THR A 311 -3.10 -14.70 8.67
C THR A 311 -3.81 -16.04 8.77
N VAL A 312 -3.08 -17.12 8.48
CA VAL A 312 -3.48 -18.49 8.85
C VAL A 312 -2.94 -18.77 10.25
#